data_AF-A0A3E1BFS5-F1
#
_entry.id   AF-A0A3E1BFS5-F1
#
_cell.length_a   1.000
_cell.length_b   1.000
_cell.length_c   1.000
_cell.angle_alpha   90.00
_cell.angle_beta   90.00
_cell.angle_gamma   90.00
#
_symmetry.space_group_name_H-M   'P 1'
#
loop_
_entity.id
_entity.type
_entity.pdbx_description
1 polymer ?
#
loop_
_entity_poly.entity_id
_entity_poly.type
_entity_poly.pdbx_seq_one_letter_code
_entity_poly.pdbx_strand_id
1 'polypeptide(L)'
;MRNWMSLQADFGNFQYRGNVYLFALKMSFLTIILSGVIMALTIPPLGFFGLLPVTLSHAIGFGAIFSWLVGGTVSGMLSLAAGFALHELTLSRAEFEKLSRTDTLSGLLNRRAFTEALENSEGNASLVIFDVDRFKAINDRFGHGCGDAVITAVSAMLTSAFDEMSVVARLGGEEFGVIVSGEPLEARMERIEGVRARIASGAIAAEGHDIRITVSGGVADLAAGRSKQAVYASADRALYLAKALGRNRVVHEREGLHHAWHGLADNGLDAKGGRAESDNVMQAYGI
;
A
#
# COMPACT_ATOMS: atom_id res chain seq x y z
N MET A 1 -20.05 -2.72 -3.14
CA MET A 1 -18.85 -1.93 -2.79
C MET A 1 -18.58 -0.74 -3.73
N ARG A 2 -18.99 -0.74 -5.02
CA ARG A 2 -18.82 0.42 -5.94
C ARG A 2 -19.55 1.71 -5.53
N ASN A 3 -20.67 1.63 -4.80
CA ASN A 3 -21.45 2.81 -4.40
C ASN A 3 -20.85 3.59 -3.20
N TRP A 4 -19.90 3.00 -2.45
CA TRP A 4 -19.29 3.69 -1.30
C TRP A 4 -18.19 4.66 -1.74
N MET A 5 -17.46 4.35 -2.81
CA MET A 5 -16.42 5.21 -3.36
C MET A 5 -16.98 6.46 -4.05
N SER A 6 -18.17 6.39 -4.65
CA SER A 6 -18.83 7.58 -5.24
C SER A 6 -19.34 8.56 -4.19
N LEU A 7 -19.74 8.08 -3.00
CA LEU A 7 -20.13 8.94 -1.88
C LEU A 7 -18.94 9.76 -1.36
N GLN A 8 -17.74 9.18 -1.26
CA GLN A 8 -16.53 9.93 -0.87
C GLN A 8 -16.16 11.03 -1.88
N ALA A 9 -16.46 10.86 -3.17
CA ALA A 9 -16.19 11.87 -4.19
C ALA A 9 -17.13 13.10 -4.07
N ASP A 10 -18.38 12.90 -3.66
CA ASP A 10 -19.37 13.98 -3.50
C ASP A 10 -19.22 14.78 -2.19
N PHE A 11 -18.73 14.15 -1.11
CA PHE A 11 -18.55 14.82 0.18
C PHE A 11 -17.27 15.67 0.28
N GLY A 12 -16.36 15.56 -0.69
CA GLY A 12 -15.11 16.31 -0.71
C GLY A 12 -14.06 15.75 0.24
N ASN A 13 -12.78 15.96 -0.09
CA ASN A 13 -11.67 15.48 0.74
C ASN A 13 -11.60 16.29 2.06
N PHE A 14 -12.16 15.76 3.15
CA PHE A 14 -12.20 16.40 4.47
C PHE A 14 -10.83 16.58 5.13
N GLN A 15 -9.73 16.19 4.48
CA GLN A 15 -8.38 16.51 4.96
C GLN A 15 -8.13 18.02 5.09
N TYR A 16 -8.85 18.87 4.34
CA TYR A 16 -8.74 20.31 4.45
C TYR A 16 -9.96 20.91 5.16
N ARG A 17 -9.71 21.77 6.16
CA ARG A 17 -10.77 22.50 6.88
C ARG A 17 -11.72 23.28 5.96
N GLY A 18 -11.22 23.78 4.82
CA GLY A 18 -12.04 24.46 3.81
C GLY A 18 -13.18 23.59 3.27
N ASN A 19 -12.95 22.28 3.10
CA ASN A 19 -13.95 21.36 2.58
C ASN A 19 -15.04 21.03 3.61
N VAL A 20 -14.71 21.08 4.91
CA VAL A 20 -15.70 20.96 6.00
C VAL A 20 -16.71 22.11 5.94
N TYR A 21 -16.24 23.35 5.77
CA TYR A 21 -17.12 24.51 5.65
C TYR A 21 -17.98 24.46 4.39
N LEU A 22 -17.40 24.07 3.26
CA LEU A 22 -18.13 23.95 2.00
C LEU A 22 -19.21 22.86 2.08
N PHE A 23 -18.91 21.73 2.71
CA PHE A 23 -19.87 20.66 2.99
C PHE A 23 -21.01 21.16 3.87
N ALA A 24 -20.71 21.84 4.98
CA ALA A 24 -21.74 22.36 5.87
C ALA A 24 -22.64 23.38 5.18
N LEU A 25 -22.07 24.26 4.36
CA LEU A 25 -22.84 25.23 3.57
C LEU A 25 -23.77 24.54 2.58
N LYS A 26 -23.27 23.54 1.83
CA LYS A 26 -24.08 22.73 0.90
C LYS A 26 -25.25 22.06 1.62
N MET A 27 -25.01 21.48 2.78
CA MET A 27 -26.05 20.81 3.58
C MET A 27 -27.10 21.81 4.10
N SER A 28 -26.70 23.00 4.56
CA SER A 28 -27.65 24.05 4.96
C SER A 28 -28.57 24.45 3.80
N PHE A 29 -28.02 24.68 2.60
CA PHE A 29 -28.84 25.02 1.43
C PHE A 29 -29.75 23.88 1.00
N LEU A 30 -29.25 22.64 1.01
CA LEU A 30 -30.05 21.46 0.67
C LEU A 30 -31.26 21.32 1.60
N THR A 31 -31.05 21.52 2.91
CA THR A 31 -32.13 21.46 3.91
C THR A 31 -33.16 22.58 3.69
N ILE A 32 -32.72 23.79 3.34
CA ILE A 32 -33.63 24.90 3.01
C ILE A 32 -34.45 24.59 1.75
N ILE A 33 -33.82 24.05 0.70
CA ILE A 33 -34.51 23.66 -0.54
C ILE A 33 -35.55 22.58 -0.26
N LEU A 34 -35.18 21.54 0.50
CA LEU A 34 -36.08 20.43 0.85
C LEU A 34 -37.28 20.92 1.67
N SER A 35 -37.03 21.78 2.65
CA SER A 35 -38.08 22.43 3.44
C SER A 35 -39.01 23.26 2.54
N GLY A 36 -38.46 23.99 1.55
CA GLY A 36 -39.23 24.69 0.52
C GLY A 36 -40.18 23.79 -0.26
N VAL A 37 -39.70 22.63 -0.70
CA VAL A 37 -40.52 21.62 -1.41
C VAL A 37 -41.63 21.09 -0.51
N ILE A 38 -41.32 20.75 0.75
CA ILE A 38 -42.32 20.26 1.72
C ILE A 38 -43.40 21.33 1.95
N MET A 39 -43.01 22.60 2.13
CA MET A 39 -43.95 23.71 2.30
C MET A 39 -44.85 23.88 1.09
N ALA A 40 -44.31 23.83 -0.12
CA ALA A 40 -45.08 23.95 -1.37
C ALA A 40 -46.10 22.82 -1.54
N LEU A 41 -45.79 21.62 -1.04
CA LEU A 41 -46.68 20.45 -1.12
C LEU A 41 -47.75 20.43 -0.02
N THR A 42 -47.47 21.01 1.16
CA THR A 42 -48.33 20.86 2.35
C THR A 42 -49.21 22.08 2.64
N ILE A 43 -48.67 23.30 2.49
CA ILE A 43 -49.38 24.51 2.90
C ILE A 43 -50.60 24.82 2.00
N PRO A 44 -50.52 24.75 0.64
CA PRO A 44 -51.66 25.09 -0.20
C PRO A 44 -52.88 24.16 -0.01
N PRO A 45 -52.74 22.82 0.07
CA PRO A 45 -53.87 21.95 0.38
C PRO A 45 -54.52 22.27 1.73
N LEU A 46 -53.73 22.51 2.78
CA LEU A 46 -54.27 22.89 4.10
C LEU A 46 -55.04 24.21 4.04
N GLY A 47 -54.55 25.17 3.26
CA GLY A 47 -55.25 26.43 3.02
C GLY A 47 -56.57 26.24 2.28
N PHE A 48 -56.60 25.37 1.27
CA PHE A 48 -57.81 25.04 0.51
C PHE A 48 -58.90 24.41 1.38
N PHE A 49 -58.53 23.52 2.30
CA PHE A 49 -59.45 22.90 3.24
C PHE A 49 -59.81 23.78 4.45
N GLY A 50 -59.29 25.01 4.54
CA GLY A 50 -59.55 25.92 5.66
C GLY A 50 -58.95 25.46 7.00
N LEU A 51 -57.92 24.62 6.96
CA LEU A 51 -57.28 24.04 8.15
C LEU A 51 -56.13 24.90 8.70
N LEU A 52 -55.77 26.01 8.02
CA LEU A 52 -54.72 26.90 8.47
C LEU A 52 -55.24 27.89 9.53
N PRO A 53 -54.55 28.08 10.66
CA PRO A 53 -54.91 29.06 11.69
C PRO A 53 -54.58 30.51 11.28
N VAL A 54 -53.86 30.70 10.17
CA VAL A 54 -53.41 31.99 9.64
C VAL A 54 -53.64 32.04 8.14
N THR A 55 -53.55 33.23 7.53
CA THR A 55 -53.67 33.36 6.07
C THR A 55 -52.53 32.65 5.34
N LEU A 56 -52.79 32.20 4.11
CA LEU A 56 -51.82 31.49 3.27
C LEU A 56 -50.48 32.24 3.12
N SER A 57 -50.52 33.56 2.92
CA SER A 57 -49.34 34.41 2.81
C SER A 57 -48.48 34.41 4.08
N HIS A 58 -49.11 34.51 5.26
CA HIS A 58 -48.41 34.47 6.54
C HIS A 58 -47.83 33.07 6.81
N ALA A 59 -48.56 32.01 6.48
CA ALA A 59 -48.06 30.63 6.63
C ALA A 59 -46.78 30.40 5.82
N ILE A 60 -46.76 30.84 4.55
CA ILE A 60 -45.57 30.75 3.69
C ILE A 60 -44.42 31.61 4.25
N GLY A 61 -44.71 32.84 4.68
CA GLY A 61 -43.71 33.75 5.23
C GLY A 61 -43.05 33.21 6.50
N PHE A 62 -43.85 32.72 7.46
CA PHE A 62 -43.34 32.08 8.67
C PHE A 62 -42.54 30.83 8.35
N GLY A 63 -43.05 29.96 7.48
CA GLY A 63 -42.36 28.74 7.08
C GLY A 63 -40.98 29.02 6.45
N ALA A 64 -40.88 30.03 5.58
CA ALA A 64 -39.61 30.46 5.02
C ALA A 64 -38.64 30.95 6.12
N ILE A 65 -39.09 31.84 7.01
CA ILE A 65 -38.25 32.34 8.12
C ILE A 65 -37.77 31.19 9.00
N PHE A 66 -38.66 30.29 9.44
CA PHE A 66 -38.29 29.14 10.26
C PHE A 66 -37.36 28.17 9.53
N SER A 67 -37.53 27.98 8.22
CA SER A 67 -36.65 27.13 7.42
C SER A 67 -35.21 27.63 7.40
N TRP A 68 -35.01 28.94 7.27
CA TRP A 68 -33.68 29.54 7.31
C TRP A 68 -33.12 29.57 8.74
N LEU A 69 -33.94 30.00 9.70
CA LEU A 69 -33.52 30.21 11.09
C LEU A 69 -33.25 28.90 11.84
N VAL A 70 -34.06 27.87 11.62
CA VAL A 70 -33.94 26.58 12.31
C VAL A 70 -33.32 25.54 11.38
N GLY A 71 -33.91 25.32 10.20
CA GLY A 71 -33.45 24.29 9.28
C GLY A 71 -32.01 24.52 8.81
N GLY A 72 -31.74 25.72 8.29
CA GLY A 72 -30.42 26.10 7.78
C GLY A 72 -29.33 26.10 8.86
N THR A 73 -29.62 26.70 10.04
CA THR A 73 -28.65 26.81 11.13
C THR A 73 -28.36 25.47 11.79
N VAL A 74 -29.39 24.70 12.16
CA VAL A 74 -29.24 23.39 12.82
C VAL A 74 -28.54 22.42 11.88
N SER A 75 -28.97 22.35 10.61
CA SER A 75 -28.30 21.51 9.61
C SER A 75 -26.85 21.92 9.40
N GLY A 76 -26.56 23.22 9.37
CA GLY A 76 -25.20 23.74 9.22
C GLY A 76 -24.31 23.39 10.41
N MET A 77 -24.79 23.62 11.63
CA MET A 77 -24.07 23.29 12.87
C MET A 77 -23.80 21.79 12.97
N LEU A 78 -24.80 20.95 12.68
CA LEU A 78 -24.65 19.49 12.70
C LEU A 78 -23.65 19.02 11.64
N SER A 79 -23.70 19.61 10.44
CA SER A 79 -22.77 19.28 9.35
C SER A 79 -21.34 19.73 9.65
N LEU A 80 -21.16 20.87 10.33
CA LEU A 80 -19.85 21.29 10.83
C LEU A 80 -19.32 20.31 11.89
N ALA A 81 -20.14 19.94 12.86
CA ALA A 81 -19.76 18.99 13.89
C ALA A 81 -19.36 17.63 13.29
N ALA A 82 -20.18 17.10 12.37
CA ALA A 82 -19.88 15.86 11.66
C ALA A 82 -18.61 15.99 10.79
N GLY A 83 -18.46 17.09 10.06
CA GLY A 83 -17.29 17.32 9.20
C GLY A 83 -15.99 17.46 9.99
N PHE A 84 -16.00 18.12 11.15
CA PHE A 84 -14.82 18.19 12.03
C PHE A 84 -14.50 16.83 12.65
N ALA A 85 -15.50 16.07 13.10
CA ALA A 85 -15.28 14.71 13.61
C ALA A 85 -14.67 13.79 12.53
N LEU A 86 -15.16 13.88 11.30
CA LEU A 86 -14.60 13.13 10.16
C LEU A 86 -13.16 13.56 9.84
N HIS A 87 -12.87 14.87 9.90
CA HIS A 87 -11.53 15.39 9.71
C HIS A 87 -10.56 14.86 10.77
N GLU A 88 -10.94 14.93 12.06
CA GLU A 88 -10.13 14.45 13.17
C GLU A 88 -9.89 12.94 13.10
N LEU A 89 -10.91 12.17 12.76
CA LEU A 89 -10.79 10.73 12.55
C LEU A 89 -9.84 10.40 11.39
N THR A 90 -9.90 11.18 10.30
CA THR A 90 -8.99 11.00 9.16
C THR A 90 -7.54 11.32 9.52
N LEU A 91 -7.31 12.39 10.29
CA LEU A 91 -5.99 12.76 10.77
C LEU A 91 -5.43 11.73 11.75
N SER A 92 -6.23 11.31 12.73
CA SER A 92 -5.85 10.28 13.69
C SER A 92 -5.51 8.96 13.01
N ARG A 93 -6.28 8.57 11.98
CA ARG A 93 -5.97 7.40 11.17
C ARG A 93 -4.64 7.55 10.42
N ALA A 94 -4.40 8.70 9.81
CA ALA A 94 -3.14 8.95 9.10
C ALA A 94 -1.93 8.96 10.05
N GLU A 95 -2.12 9.49 11.26
CA GLU A 95 -1.11 9.47 12.32
C GLU A 95 -0.87 8.06 12.85
N PHE A 96 -1.92 7.27 13.04
CA PHE A 96 -1.82 5.86 13.40
C PHE A 96 -1.14 5.04 12.31
N GLU A 97 -1.46 5.25 11.04
CA GLU A 97 -0.78 4.62 9.90
C GLU A 97 0.70 5.03 9.85
N LYS A 98 1.01 6.30 10.16
CA LYS A 98 2.40 6.79 10.24
C LYS A 98 3.15 6.18 11.41
N LEU A 99 2.52 6.01 12.57
CA LEU A 99 3.12 5.42 13.78
C LEU A 99 3.17 3.90 13.72
N SER A 100 2.29 3.27 12.95
CA SER A 100 2.28 1.82 12.78
C SER A 100 3.64 1.36 12.25
N ARG A 101 4.15 0.31 12.88
CA ARG A 101 5.36 -0.39 12.46
C ARG A 101 5.04 -1.63 11.63
N THR A 102 3.77 -2.02 11.54
CA THR A 102 3.32 -3.25 10.91
C THR A 102 2.43 -2.99 9.69
N ASP A 103 2.47 -3.90 8.74
CA ASP A 103 1.56 -3.97 7.60
C ASP A 103 0.29 -4.72 8.01
N THR A 104 -0.87 -4.13 7.75
CA THR A 104 -2.16 -4.61 8.27
C THR A 104 -2.63 -5.92 7.65
N LEU A 105 -2.21 -6.24 6.42
CA LEU A 105 -2.59 -7.47 5.74
C LEU A 105 -1.67 -8.65 6.10
N SER A 106 -0.36 -8.42 6.10
CA SER A 106 0.62 -9.48 6.35
C SER A 106 0.91 -9.70 7.84
N GLY A 107 0.66 -8.69 8.69
CA GLY A 107 1.10 -8.68 10.09
C GLY A 107 2.61 -8.51 10.28
N LEU A 108 3.38 -8.43 9.20
CA LEU A 108 4.83 -8.21 9.23
C LEU A 108 5.17 -6.75 9.53
N LEU A 109 6.46 -6.47 9.75
CA LEU A 109 6.92 -5.09 9.74
C LEU A 109 6.63 -4.43 8.38
N ASN A 110 6.31 -3.15 8.39
CA ASN A 110 6.15 -2.38 7.16
C ASN A 110 7.50 -1.85 6.64
N ARG A 111 7.50 -1.34 5.40
CA ARG A 111 8.70 -0.77 4.77
C ARG A 111 9.43 0.23 5.66
N ARG A 112 8.72 1.10 6.38
CA ARG A 112 9.34 2.12 7.25
C ARG A 112 10.10 1.46 8.41
N ALA A 113 9.46 0.57 9.14
CA ALA A 113 10.10 -0.15 10.25
C ALA A 113 11.26 -1.04 9.77
N PHE A 114 11.16 -1.60 8.57
CA PHE A 114 12.24 -2.34 7.94
C PHE A 114 13.45 -1.48 7.60
N THR A 115 13.24 -0.30 6.99
CA THR A 115 14.33 0.63 6.69
C THR A 115 15.04 1.05 7.98
N GLU A 116 14.30 1.38 9.04
CA GLU A 116 14.88 1.68 10.35
C GLU A 116 15.70 0.50 10.91
N ALA A 117 15.22 -0.74 10.75
CA ALA A 117 15.96 -1.93 11.18
C ALA A 117 17.24 -2.15 10.33
N LEU A 118 17.17 -1.90 9.02
CA LEU A 118 18.31 -2.02 8.11
C LEU A 118 19.42 -1.01 8.44
N GLU A 119 19.05 0.22 8.77
CA GLU A 119 19.99 1.26 9.20
C GLU A 119 20.71 0.86 10.50
N ASN A 120 19.99 0.25 11.43
CA ASN A 120 20.55 -0.21 12.71
C ASN A 120 21.25 -1.58 12.65
N SER A 121 21.20 -2.28 11.51
CA SER A 121 21.83 -3.60 11.39
C SER A 121 23.35 -3.46 11.28
N GLU A 122 24.10 -4.15 12.13
CA GLU A 122 25.56 -4.13 12.10
C GLU A 122 26.15 -5.29 11.29
N GLY A 123 27.48 -5.33 11.17
CA GLY A 123 28.19 -6.29 10.31
C GLY A 123 27.88 -7.76 10.62
N ASN A 124 28.02 -8.61 9.60
CA ASN A 124 27.68 -10.05 9.59
C ASN A 124 26.17 -10.35 9.51
N ALA A 125 25.52 -9.73 8.53
CA ALA A 125 24.16 -10.05 8.12
C ALA A 125 24.05 -10.05 6.58
N SER A 126 22.96 -10.61 6.05
CA SER A 126 22.59 -10.48 4.63
C SER A 126 21.18 -9.90 4.52
N LEU A 127 21.01 -8.98 3.57
CA LEU A 127 19.72 -8.45 3.15
C LEU A 127 19.19 -9.34 2.03
N VAL A 128 17.92 -9.73 2.14
CA VAL A 128 17.19 -10.46 1.11
C VAL A 128 15.95 -9.67 0.73
N ILE A 129 15.74 -9.49 -0.58
CA ILE A 129 14.48 -8.97 -1.12
C ILE A 129 13.84 -10.10 -1.91
N PHE A 130 12.65 -10.51 -1.47
CA PHE A 130 11.81 -11.48 -2.15
C PHE A 130 10.68 -10.79 -2.90
N ASP A 131 10.25 -11.40 -4.00
CA ASP A 131 9.08 -10.98 -4.77
C ASP A 131 8.29 -12.21 -5.23
N VAL A 132 6.97 -12.14 -5.12
CA VAL A 132 6.07 -13.21 -5.59
C VAL A 132 5.98 -13.20 -7.11
N ASP A 133 6.43 -14.28 -7.71
CA ASP A 133 6.49 -14.40 -9.16
C ASP A 133 5.08 -14.35 -9.78
N ARG A 134 4.91 -13.43 -10.74
CA ARG A 134 3.67 -13.27 -11.52
C ARG A 134 2.45 -12.97 -10.64
N PHE A 135 2.62 -12.26 -9.52
CA PHE A 135 1.53 -11.93 -8.60
C PHE A 135 0.34 -11.25 -9.28
N LYS A 136 0.58 -10.32 -10.22
CA LYS A 136 -0.48 -9.71 -11.03
C LYS A 136 -1.35 -10.75 -11.75
N ALA A 137 -0.76 -11.80 -12.32
CA ALA A 137 -1.51 -12.85 -13.01
C ALA A 137 -2.37 -13.69 -12.04
N ILE A 138 -1.96 -13.80 -10.78
CA ILE A 138 -2.77 -14.43 -9.72
C ILE A 138 -3.99 -13.58 -9.45
N ASN A 139 -3.81 -12.27 -9.25
CA ASN A 139 -4.92 -11.33 -9.06
C ASN A 139 -5.87 -11.30 -10.25
N ASP A 140 -5.34 -11.25 -11.48
CA ASP A 140 -6.13 -11.21 -12.70
C ASP A 140 -6.94 -12.50 -12.89
N ARG A 141 -6.43 -13.65 -12.43
CA ARG A 141 -7.06 -14.96 -12.60
C ARG A 141 -8.03 -15.34 -11.48
N PHE A 142 -7.68 -15.03 -10.23
CA PHE A 142 -8.40 -15.51 -9.04
C PHE A 142 -9.01 -14.37 -8.21
N GLY A 143 -8.78 -13.12 -8.59
CA GLY A 143 -9.25 -11.95 -7.86
C GLY A 143 -8.32 -11.53 -6.71
N HIS A 144 -8.53 -10.31 -6.23
CA HIS A 144 -7.70 -9.70 -5.19
C HIS A 144 -7.78 -10.42 -3.84
N GLY A 145 -8.92 -11.01 -3.47
CA GLY A 145 -9.04 -11.78 -2.22
C GLY A 145 -8.11 -12.98 -2.17
N CYS A 146 -7.96 -13.70 -3.29
CA CYS A 146 -6.96 -14.75 -3.44
C CYS A 146 -5.52 -14.23 -3.41
N GLY A 147 -5.26 -13.06 -4.00
CA GLY A 147 -3.95 -12.40 -3.89
C GLY A 147 -3.58 -12.04 -2.46
N ASP A 148 -4.54 -11.50 -1.70
CA ASP A 148 -4.37 -11.18 -0.28
C ASP A 148 -4.07 -12.44 0.54
N ALA A 149 -4.77 -13.54 0.28
CA ALA A 149 -4.50 -14.84 0.91
C ALA A 149 -3.09 -15.37 0.58
N VAL A 150 -2.63 -15.17 -0.66
CA VAL A 150 -1.24 -15.49 -1.06
C VAL A 150 -0.23 -14.69 -0.25
N ILE A 151 -0.44 -13.38 -0.07
CA ILE A 151 0.43 -12.53 0.74
C ILE A 151 0.45 -13.01 2.19
N THR A 152 -0.70 -13.27 2.80
CA THR A 152 -0.78 -13.75 4.18
C THR A 152 -0.07 -15.10 4.35
N ALA A 153 -0.22 -16.02 3.41
CA ALA A 153 0.45 -17.32 3.44
C ALA A 153 1.97 -17.20 3.30
N VAL A 154 2.47 -16.38 2.36
CA VAL A 154 3.91 -16.11 2.22
C VAL A 154 4.47 -15.48 3.48
N SER A 155 3.73 -14.54 4.07
CA SER A 155 4.13 -13.88 5.32
C SER A 155 4.33 -14.87 6.46
N ALA A 156 3.33 -15.74 6.69
CA ALA A 156 3.43 -16.80 7.69
C ALA A 156 4.60 -17.75 7.39
N MET A 157 4.83 -18.04 6.11
CA MET A 157 5.93 -18.92 5.72
C MET A 157 7.31 -18.30 6.03
N LEU A 158 7.50 -17.03 5.72
CA LEU A 158 8.72 -16.28 6.06
C LEU A 158 8.93 -16.24 7.58
N THR A 159 7.91 -15.84 8.35
CA THR A 159 8.00 -15.75 9.81
C THR A 159 8.38 -17.08 10.47
N SER A 160 7.85 -18.20 9.98
CA SER A 160 8.17 -19.52 10.57
C SER A 160 9.57 -20.04 10.24
N ALA A 161 10.25 -19.47 9.24
CA ALA A 161 11.54 -19.97 8.77
C ALA A 161 12.73 -19.14 9.26
N PHE A 162 12.48 -17.89 9.59
CA PHE A 162 13.45 -16.98 10.18
C PHE A 162 13.19 -16.89 11.69
N ASP A 163 14.27 -16.87 12.45
CA ASP A 163 14.24 -16.81 13.91
C ASP A 163 13.95 -15.38 14.42
N GLU A 164 13.82 -15.22 15.74
CA GLU A 164 13.58 -13.91 16.37
C GLU A 164 14.74 -12.91 16.16
N MET A 165 15.92 -13.40 15.78
CA MET A 165 17.09 -12.57 15.47
C MET A 165 17.04 -11.98 14.05
N SER A 166 16.14 -12.49 13.22
CA SER A 166 15.93 -12.02 11.86
C SER A 166 14.80 -11.00 11.79
N VAL A 167 14.93 -10.04 10.89
CA VAL A 167 13.89 -9.03 10.65
C VAL A 167 13.14 -9.40 9.39
N VAL A 168 11.82 -9.60 9.48
CA VAL A 168 10.94 -9.92 8.34
C VAL A 168 9.92 -8.81 8.15
N ALA A 169 9.81 -8.31 6.92
CA ALA A 169 8.93 -7.20 6.57
C ALA A 169 8.25 -7.37 5.21
N ARG A 170 7.11 -6.69 5.04
CA ARG A 170 6.51 -6.45 3.74
C ARG A 170 6.90 -5.05 3.27
N LEU A 171 7.57 -4.99 2.12
CA LEU A 171 8.07 -3.75 1.54
C LEU A 171 7.05 -3.13 0.58
N GLY A 172 6.32 -3.94 -0.16
CA GLY A 172 5.40 -3.49 -1.20
C GLY A 172 4.18 -4.40 -1.35
N GLY A 173 3.51 -4.31 -2.51
CA GLY A 173 2.35 -5.16 -2.82
C GLY A 173 2.69 -6.65 -2.73
N GLU A 174 3.72 -7.08 -3.46
CA GLU A 174 4.19 -8.48 -3.50
C GLU A 174 5.66 -8.66 -3.06
N GLU A 175 6.26 -7.60 -2.51
CA GLU A 175 7.67 -7.57 -2.12
C GLU A 175 7.86 -7.74 -0.60
N PHE A 176 8.82 -8.58 -0.22
CA PHE A 176 9.18 -8.86 1.17
C PHE A 176 10.67 -8.64 1.39
N GLY A 177 11.01 -8.13 2.57
CA GLY A 177 12.39 -7.89 2.99
C GLY A 177 12.74 -8.76 4.18
N VAL A 178 13.94 -9.35 4.15
CA VAL A 178 14.49 -10.11 5.27
C VAL A 178 15.91 -9.65 5.57
N ILE A 179 16.23 -9.42 6.85
CA ILE A 179 17.60 -9.25 7.33
C ILE A 179 17.94 -10.47 8.17
N VAL A 180 18.89 -11.27 7.70
CA VAL A 180 19.34 -12.50 8.38
C VAL A 180 20.71 -12.24 9.00
N SER A 181 20.80 -12.38 10.32
CA SER A 181 22.00 -12.04 11.10
C SER A 181 22.56 -13.26 11.83
N GLY A 182 23.83 -13.20 12.24
CA GLY A 182 24.39 -14.12 13.25
C GLY A 182 24.91 -15.46 12.74
N GLU A 183 24.58 -15.88 11.51
CA GLU A 183 25.04 -17.13 10.89
C GLU A 183 26.06 -16.88 9.77
N PRO A 184 26.96 -17.83 9.45
CA PRO A 184 27.80 -17.75 8.24
C PRO A 184 26.99 -17.62 6.95
N LEU A 185 27.57 -17.04 5.91
CA LEU A 185 26.88 -16.78 4.64
C LEU A 185 26.23 -18.04 4.05
N GLU A 186 26.94 -19.17 4.09
CA GLU A 186 26.48 -20.44 3.55
C GLU A 186 25.21 -20.93 4.25
N ALA A 187 25.16 -20.83 5.58
CA ALA A 187 23.99 -21.19 6.37
C ALA A 187 22.81 -20.24 6.12
N ARG A 188 23.09 -18.92 5.99
CA ARG A 188 22.07 -17.93 5.61
C ARG A 188 21.48 -18.28 4.24
N MET A 189 22.33 -18.55 3.25
CA MET A 189 21.90 -18.91 1.89
C MET A 189 21.09 -20.22 1.87
N GLU A 190 21.49 -21.25 2.61
CA GLU A 190 20.75 -22.50 2.73
C GLU A 190 19.35 -22.26 3.30
N ARG A 191 19.24 -21.47 4.38
CA ARG A 191 17.95 -21.10 4.98
C ARG A 191 17.06 -20.33 3.99
N ILE A 192 17.62 -19.33 3.33
CA ILE A 192 16.94 -18.50 2.31
C ILE A 192 16.40 -19.38 1.17
N GLU A 193 17.22 -20.28 0.64
CA GLU A 193 16.84 -21.21 -0.43
C GLU A 193 15.81 -22.25 0.04
N GLY A 194 15.94 -22.73 1.28
CA GLY A 194 14.97 -23.61 1.91
C GLY A 194 13.57 -22.99 1.99
N VAL A 195 13.48 -21.69 2.31
CA VAL A 195 12.21 -20.95 2.31
C VAL A 195 11.62 -20.86 0.91
N ARG A 196 12.43 -20.49 -0.09
CA ARG A 196 11.99 -20.44 -1.49
C ARG A 196 11.43 -21.79 -1.93
N ALA A 197 12.16 -22.88 -1.64
CA ALA A 197 11.75 -24.24 -1.99
C ALA A 197 10.43 -24.63 -1.29
N ARG A 198 10.28 -24.28 -0.01
CA ARG A 198 9.06 -24.55 0.75
C ARG A 198 7.84 -23.83 0.16
N ILE A 199 8.00 -22.55 -0.17
CA ILE A 199 6.95 -21.76 -0.85
C ILE A 199 6.59 -22.39 -2.19
N ALA A 200 7.57 -22.78 -3.00
CA ALA A 200 7.34 -23.40 -4.30
C ALA A 200 6.66 -24.77 -4.23
N SER A 201 6.87 -25.51 -3.14
CA SER A 201 6.27 -26.84 -2.92
C SER A 201 4.84 -26.80 -2.38
N GLY A 202 4.45 -25.70 -1.72
CA GLY A 202 3.15 -25.54 -1.08
C GLY A 202 2.05 -25.12 -2.06
N ALA A 203 0.82 -25.59 -1.78
CA ALA A 203 -0.39 -25.01 -2.37
C ALA A 203 -1.07 -24.14 -1.31
N ILE A 204 -1.57 -22.98 -1.73
CA ILE A 204 -2.29 -22.04 -0.88
C ILE A 204 -3.78 -22.18 -1.20
N ALA A 205 -4.56 -22.70 -0.25
CA ALA A 205 -6.00 -22.83 -0.39
C ALA A 205 -6.67 -21.48 -0.10
N ALA A 206 -7.34 -20.90 -1.09
CA ALA A 206 -8.04 -19.61 -0.97
C ALA A 206 -9.31 -19.59 -1.82
N GLU A 207 -10.44 -19.20 -1.24
CA GLU A 207 -11.74 -19.08 -1.95
C GLU A 207 -12.14 -20.32 -2.78
N GLY A 208 -11.72 -21.52 -2.37
CA GLY A 208 -11.99 -22.78 -3.08
C GLY A 208 -10.98 -23.11 -4.20
N HIS A 209 -9.89 -22.36 -4.32
CA HIS A 209 -8.78 -22.61 -5.24
C HIS A 209 -7.53 -23.09 -4.52
N ASP A 210 -6.80 -24.03 -5.14
CA ASP A 210 -5.43 -24.38 -4.75
C ASP A 210 -4.43 -23.61 -5.64
N ILE A 211 -3.82 -22.58 -5.06
CA ILE A 211 -2.92 -21.66 -5.77
C ILE A 211 -1.48 -22.07 -5.51
N ARG A 212 -0.74 -22.41 -6.56
CA ARG A 212 0.72 -22.63 -6.49
C ARG A 212 1.46 -21.40 -6.96
N ILE A 213 2.43 -20.98 -6.17
CA ILE A 213 3.23 -19.79 -6.43
C ILE A 213 4.72 -20.14 -6.38
N THR A 214 5.54 -19.23 -6.89
CA THR A 214 6.98 -19.24 -6.64
C THR A 214 7.42 -17.85 -6.21
N VAL A 215 8.59 -17.76 -5.60
CA VAL A 215 9.21 -16.48 -5.27
C VAL A 215 10.61 -16.43 -5.87
N SER A 216 11.01 -15.23 -6.27
CA SER A 216 12.40 -14.92 -6.62
C SER A 216 13.02 -14.07 -5.52
N GLY A 217 14.32 -14.26 -5.26
CA GLY A 217 15.03 -13.56 -4.20
C GLY A 217 16.36 -12.97 -4.67
N GLY A 218 16.68 -11.77 -4.21
CA GLY A 218 18.00 -11.16 -4.37
C GLY A 218 18.68 -10.95 -3.02
N VAL A 219 19.94 -11.36 -2.89
CA VAL A 219 20.69 -11.33 -1.63
C VAL A 219 21.92 -10.42 -1.75
N ALA A 220 22.16 -9.58 -0.75
CA ALA A 220 23.38 -8.78 -0.63
C ALA A 220 23.92 -8.77 0.80
N ASP A 221 25.24 -8.75 0.96
CA ASP A 221 25.88 -8.80 2.26
C ASP A 221 25.97 -7.41 2.91
N LEU A 222 25.60 -7.36 4.19
CA LEU A 222 25.90 -6.23 5.06
C LEU A 222 27.33 -6.37 5.59
N ALA A 223 28.21 -5.50 5.09
CA ALA A 223 29.59 -5.40 5.54
C ALA A 223 29.86 -4.05 6.21
N ALA A 224 30.80 -4.02 7.14
CA ALA A 224 31.27 -2.78 7.77
C ALA A 224 31.78 -1.81 6.68
N GLY A 225 31.33 -0.56 6.73
CA GLY A 225 31.71 0.48 5.77
C GLY A 225 30.90 0.50 4.45
N ARG A 226 30.03 -0.48 4.18
CA ARG A 226 29.09 -0.37 3.05
C ARG A 226 27.87 0.47 3.43
N SER A 227 27.52 1.40 2.55
CA SER A 227 26.24 2.13 2.63
C SER A 227 25.06 1.15 2.55
N LYS A 228 24.07 1.32 3.43
CA LYS A 228 22.84 0.52 3.44
C LYS A 228 22.05 0.66 2.14
N GLN A 229 22.06 1.86 1.56
CA GLN A 229 21.47 2.13 0.26
C GLN A 229 22.16 1.34 -0.85
N ALA A 230 23.49 1.20 -0.80
CA ALA A 230 24.24 0.39 -1.76
C ALA A 230 23.97 -1.12 -1.60
N VAL A 231 23.81 -1.60 -0.37
CA VAL A 231 23.40 -2.99 -0.09
C VAL A 231 21.99 -3.25 -0.63
N TYR A 232 21.03 -2.37 -0.36
CA TYR A 232 19.67 -2.47 -0.88
C TYR A 232 19.65 -2.50 -2.42
N ALA A 233 20.37 -1.59 -3.06
CA ALA A 233 20.48 -1.56 -4.52
C ALA A 233 21.13 -2.83 -5.09
N SER A 234 22.06 -3.45 -4.37
CA SER A 234 22.71 -4.70 -4.80
C SER A 234 21.77 -5.89 -4.68
N ALA A 235 20.97 -5.97 -3.60
CA ALA A 235 19.93 -6.98 -3.44
C ALA A 235 18.85 -6.84 -4.53
N ASP A 236 18.44 -5.61 -4.85
CA ASP A 236 17.47 -5.33 -5.90
C ASP A 236 17.97 -5.76 -7.29
N ARG A 237 19.23 -5.45 -7.62
CA ARG A 237 19.86 -5.95 -8.87
C ARG A 237 19.92 -7.47 -8.92
N ALA A 238 20.24 -8.12 -7.81
CA ALA A 238 20.25 -9.58 -7.73
C ALA A 238 18.84 -10.17 -7.92
N LEU A 239 17.81 -9.56 -7.34
CA LEU A 239 16.41 -9.96 -7.54
C LEU A 239 15.98 -9.78 -9.01
N TYR A 240 16.36 -8.66 -9.63
CA TYR A 240 16.12 -8.44 -11.05
C TYR A 240 16.74 -9.56 -11.89
N LEU A 241 17.99 -9.94 -11.60
CA LEU A 241 18.66 -11.04 -12.29
C LEU A 241 17.97 -12.38 -12.03
N ALA A 242 17.51 -12.66 -10.81
CA ALA A 242 16.74 -13.86 -10.50
C ALA A 242 15.48 -13.97 -11.37
N LYS A 243 14.76 -12.84 -11.55
CA LYS A 243 13.59 -12.76 -12.43
C LYS A 243 13.94 -12.95 -13.90
N ALA A 244 15.07 -12.37 -14.35
CA ALA A 244 15.54 -12.47 -15.73
C ALA A 244 16.01 -13.89 -16.10
N LEU A 245 16.64 -14.60 -15.17
CA LEU A 245 17.12 -15.98 -15.34
C LEU A 245 16.02 -17.04 -15.27
N GLY A 246 14.74 -16.63 -15.27
CA GLY A 246 13.61 -17.55 -15.32
C GLY A 246 12.83 -17.72 -14.02
N ARG A 247 13.06 -16.85 -13.01
CA ARG A 247 12.32 -16.81 -11.74
C ARG A 247 12.53 -18.07 -10.88
N ASN A 248 11.78 -18.17 -9.77
CA ASN A 248 11.81 -19.26 -8.81
C ASN A 248 13.23 -19.60 -8.34
N ARG A 249 14.01 -18.58 -8.02
CA ARG A 249 15.41 -18.73 -7.60
C ARG A 249 15.85 -17.59 -6.72
N VAL A 250 16.91 -17.85 -5.97
CA VAL A 250 17.64 -16.84 -5.21
C VAL A 250 18.95 -16.57 -5.93
N VAL A 251 19.35 -15.31 -6.03
CA VAL A 251 20.63 -14.89 -6.61
C VAL A 251 21.36 -14.04 -5.58
N HIS A 252 22.63 -14.37 -5.33
CA HIS A 252 23.51 -13.53 -4.51
C HIS A 252 24.16 -12.42 -5.34
N GLU A 253 24.43 -11.25 -4.75
CA GLU A 253 25.05 -10.10 -5.45
C GLU A 253 26.39 -10.45 -6.12
N ARG A 254 27.11 -11.43 -5.56
CA ARG A 254 28.37 -11.95 -6.12
C ARG A 254 28.17 -12.72 -7.42
N GLU A 255 27.04 -13.42 -7.58
CA GLU A 255 26.70 -14.13 -8.81
C GLU A 255 26.29 -13.16 -9.93
N GLY A 256 25.64 -12.04 -9.57
CA GLY A 256 25.29 -11.00 -10.53
C GLY A 256 26.49 -10.34 -11.19
N LEU A 257 27.58 -10.18 -10.44
CA LEU A 257 28.86 -9.75 -11.01
C LEU A 257 29.34 -10.75 -12.06
N HIS A 258 29.39 -12.06 -11.74
CA HIS A 258 29.85 -13.09 -12.68
C HIS A 258 29.07 -13.11 -14.00
N HIS A 259 27.75 -12.88 -13.98
CA HIS A 259 26.95 -12.81 -15.21
C HIS A 259 27.21 -11.54 -16.02
N ALA A 260 27.47 -10.39 -15.39
CA ALA A 260 27.90 -9.19 -16.09
C ALA A 260 29.28 -9.38 -16.76
N TRP A 261 30.21 -10.05 -16.07
CA TRP A 261 31.54 -10.37 -16.62
C TRP A 261 31.47 -11.38 -17.78
N HIS A 262 30.65 -12.43 -17.70
CA HIS A 262 30.48 -13.38 -18.80
C HIS A 262 29.75 -12.77 -20.00
N GLY A 263 28.75 -11.92 -19.80
CA GLY A 263 28.10 -11.18 -20.88
C GLY A 263 29.01 -10.18 -21.59
N LEU A 264 30.06 -9.69 -20.91
CA LEU A 264 31.14 -8.88 -21.50
C LEU A 264 32.20 -9.73 -22.21
N ALA A 265 32.50 -10.93 -21.70
CA ALA A 265 33.45 -11.85 -22.33
C ALA A 265 32.89 -12.49 -23.62
N ASP A 266 31.60 -12.86 -23.63
CA ASP A 266 30.93 -13.45 -24.79
C ASP A 266 30.64 -12.40 -25.89
N ASN A 267 30.51 -11.12 -25.53
CA ASN A 267 30.34 -10.01 -26.49
C ASN A 267 31.65 -9.25 -26.81
N GLY A 268 32.80 -9.69 -26.28
CA GLY A 268 34.05 -8.91 -26.25
C GLY A 268 35.24 -9.54 -26.98
N LEU A 269 35.04 -10.58 -27.78
CA LEU A 269 36.09 -11.17 -28.63
C LEU A 269 35.74 -11.19 -30.12
N ASP A 270 34.97 -10.21 -30.60
CA ASP A 270 34.94 -9.87 -32.04
C ASP A 270 35.63 -8.52 -32.30
N ALA A 271 36.91 -8.65 -32.64
CA ALA A 271 37.75 -7.79 -33.48
C ALA A 271 37.28 -6.34 -33.78
N LYS A 272 37.63 -5.39 -32.91
CA LYS A 272 38.54 -4.24 -33.20
C LYS A 272 38.49 -3.23 -32.05
N GLY A 273 39.68 -2.79 -31.64
CA GLY A 273 39.92 -2.03 -30.42
C GLY A 273 39.11 -0.74 -30.25
N GLY A 274 38.59 -0.57 -29.04
CA GLY A 274 38.03 0.68 -28.53
C GLY A 274 38.01 0.65 -27.01
N ARG A 275 38.96 1.30 -26.36
CA ARG A 275 39.12 1.38 -24.89
C ARG A 275 38.07 2.26 -24.20
N ALA A 276 36.97 2.60 -24.88
CA ALA A 276 36.01 3.62 -24.46
C ALA A 276 34.67 3.03 -23.94
N GLU A 277 34.40 1.75 -24.18
CA GLU A 277 33.11 1.13 -23.85
C GLU A 277 33.12 0.40 -22.50
N SER A 278 34.30 0.00 -22.01
CA SER A 278 34.47 -0.60 -20.67
C SER A 278 34.11 0.37 -19.55
N ASP A 279 34.48 1.64 -19.69
CA ASP A 279 34.34 2.64 -18.62
C ASP A 279 32.88 3.05 -18.41
N ASN A 280 32.09 3.05 -19.50
CA ASN A 280 30.66 3.40 -19.46
C ASN A 280 29.81 2.26 -18.87
N VAL A 281 30.26 1.00 -19.03
CA VAL A 281 29.60 -0.17 -18.44
C VAL A 281 29.96 -0.29 -16.95
N MET A 282 31.21 -0.05 -16.56
CA MET A 282 31.60 -0.01 -15.14
C MET A 282 30.82 1.05 -14.35
N GLN A 283 30.59 2.21 -14.97
CA GLN A 283 29.80 3.29 -14.37
C GLN A 283 28.30 2.95 -14.27
N ALA A 284 27.77 2.11 -15.17
CA ALA A 284 26.40 1.59 -15.09
C ALA A 284 26.23 0.50 -14.01
N TYR A 285 27.31 -0.21 -13.65
CA TYR A 285 27.33 -1.24 -12.60
C TYR A 285 27.87 -0.75 -11.24
N GLY A 286 28.36 0.48 -11.15
CA GLY A 286 28.79 1.10 -9.89
C GLY A 286 30.04 0.47 -9.27
N ILE A 287 31.00 0.04 -10.10
CA ILE A 287 32.34 -0.43 -9.69
C ILE A 287 33.34 0.71 -9.88
#